data_AF-A0A959N4E7-F1
#
_entry.id   AF-A0A959N4E7-F1
#
_cell.length_a   1.000
_cell.length_b   1.000
_cell.length_c   1.000
_cell.angle_alpha   90.00
_cell.angle_beta   90.00
_cell.angle_gamma   90.00
#
_symmetry.space_group_name_H-M   'P 1'
#
loop_
_entity.id
_entity.type
_entity.pdbx_description
1 polymer ?
#
loop_
_entity_poly.entity_id
_entity_poly.type
_entity_poly.pdbx_seq_one_letter_code
_entity_poly.pdbx_strand_id
1 'polypeptide(L)'
;NYSQIAVTQAPVTPKNLFLFGAIQGLYNSVSNAMIYDTVTVYLRNAVSPFEKVDSSRKELYGPGTGQDFSFSNAQNGIPYYVEVKHRNALETWSADPVTFVSDAASIAFSVDKIYAFGNNELQVDNDPYNVFAFYSGDINQDGFIDLTDVIQINNAANTFTTGYVVTDLTGNNIVDLTDVLMAYNNASAFVSVIRP
;
A
#
# COMPACT_ATOMS: atom_id res chain seq x y z
N ASN A 1 28.84 -28.39 -34.88
CA ASN A 1 28.88 -27.61 -33.62
C ASN A 1 28.28 -26.24 -33.86
N TYR A 2 26.97 -26.12 -33.72
CA TYR A 2 26.31 -24.80 -33.68
C TYR A 2 26.47 -24.27 -32.26
N SER A 3 27.47 -23.41 -32.05
CA SER A 3 27.60 -22.62 -30.84
C SER A 3 26.44 -21.64 -30.80
N GLN A 4 25.51 -21.83 -29.86
CA GLN A 4 24.52 -20.83 -29.50
C GLN A 4 25.25 -19.55 -29.07
N ILE A 5 25.05 -18.47 -29.82
CA ILE A 5 25.43 -17.13 -29.38
C ILE A 5 24.49 -16.82 -28.22
N ALA A 6 25.02 -16.79 -27.00
CA ALA A 6 24.32 -16.21 -25.87
C ALA A 6 24.09 -14.74 -26.20
N VAL A 7 22.86 -14.38 -26.55
CA VAL A 7 22.44 -12.98 -26.63
C VAL A 7 22.46 -12.47 -25.20
N THR A 8 23.52 -11.77 -24.82
CA THR A 8 23.54 -10.98 -23.59
C THR A 8 22.48 -9.91 -23.77
N GLN A 9 21.33 -10.07 -23.11
CA GLN A 9 20.30 -9.05 -23.04
C GLN A 9 20.98 -7.76 -22.53
N ALA A 10 20.80 -6.64 -23.24
CA ALA A 10 21.28 -5.35 -22.76
C ALA A 10 20.78 -5.14 -21.32
N PRO A 11 21.58 -4.56 -20.41
CA PRO A 11 21.11 -4.29 -19.05
C PRO A 11 19.83 -3.47 -19.12
N VAL A 12 18.73 -4.05 -18.65
CA VAL A 12 17.43 -3.38 -18.62
C VAL A 12 17.49 -2.36 -17.49
N THR A 13 17.54 -1.06 -17.83
CA THR A 13 17.47 0.00 -16.82
C THR A 13 16.10 -0.03 -16.14
N PRO A 14 16.04 -0.31 -14.82
CA PRO A 14 14.78 -0.36 -14.09
C PRO A 14 14.06 0.99 -14.14
N LYS A 15 12.73 0.96 -14.10
CA LYS A 15 11.90 2.15 -13.92
C LYS A 15 11.66 2.36 -12.44
N ASN A 16 11.85 3.58 -11.97
CA ASN A 16 11.69 3.95 -10.57
C ASN A 16 10.41 4.74 -10.38
N LEU A 17 9.51 4.23 -9.55
CA LEU A 17 8.33 4.94 -9.09
C LEU A 17 8.64 5.53 -7.72
N PHE A 18 8.59 6.86 -7.62
CA PHE A 18 8.69 7.57 -6.36
C PHE A 18 7.30 7.72 -5.73
N LEU A 19 7.06 7.00 -4.64
CA LEU A 19 5.74 6.89 -4.01
C LEU A 19 5.74 7.53 -2.62
N PHE A 20 4.77 8.40 -2.35
CA PHE A 20 4.43 8.85 -0.99
C PHE A 20 3.19 8.11 -0.51
N GLY A 21 3.22 7.53 0.69
CA GLY A 21 2.11 6.78 1.25
C GLY A 21 2.19 6.70 2.77
N ALA A 22 1.07 6.40 3.41
CA ALA A 22 0.97 6.17 4.84
C ALA A 22 0.01 5.02 5.14
N ILE A 23 0.19 4.33 6.27
CA ILE A 23 -0.67 3.25 6.72
C ILE A 23 -1.37 3.73 7.99
N GLN A 24 -2.70 3.65 8.02
CA GLN A 24 -3.52 4.24 9.09
C GLN A 24 -3.05 3.80 10.48
N GLY A 25 -2.88 2.50 10.69
CA GLY A 25 -2.56 1.98 12.01
C GLY A 25 -1.15 2.32 12.48
N LEU A 26 -0.20 2.47 11.56
CA LEU A 26 1.20 2.70 11.89
C LEU A 26 1.54 4.18 12.08
N TYR A 27 0.63 5.10 11.73
CA TYR A 27 0.85 6.54 11.82
C TYR A 27 0.44 7.10 13.20
N ASN A 28 1.30 7.93 13.76
CA ASN A 28 1.06 8.65 15.02
C ASN A 28 1.05 10.16 14.75
N SER A 29 -0.12 10.78 14.91
CA SER A 29 -0.34 12.22 14.68
C SER A 29 0.36 13.11 15.69
N VAL A 30 0.61 12.64 16.92
CA VAL A 30 1.31 13.42 17.94
C VAL A 30 2.79 13.60 17.58
N SER A 31 3.44 12.53 17.10
CA SER A 31 4.84 12.60 16.64
C SER A 31 4.98 12.97 15.17
N ASN A 32 3.87 13.01 14.41
CA ASN A 32 3.85 13.13 12.94
C ASN A 32 4.85 12.17 12.28
N ALA A 33 4.79 10.90 12.70
CA ALA A 33 5.73 9.85 12.30
C ALA A 33 4.98 8.52 12.15
N MET A 34 5.53 7.66 11.29
CA MET A 34 4.99 6.31 11.07
C MET A 34 6.02 5.27 11.51
N ILE A 35 5.56 4.18 12.13
CA ILE A 35 6.37 2.97 12.25
C ILE A 35 6.54 2.41 10.83
N TYR A 36 7.78 2.33 10.34
CA TYR A 36 8.01 1.83 9.00
C TYR A 36 7.68 0.35 8.89
N ASP A 37 7.13 -0.04 7.75
CA ASP A 37 6.84 -1.43 7.44
C ASP A 37 6.91 -1.66 5.93
N THR A 38 6.94 -2.92 5.52
CA THR A 38 7.11 -3.28 4.13
C THR A 38 5.78 -3.31 3.37
N VAL A 39 5.73 -2.61 2.24
CA VAL A 39 4.64 -2.70 1.27
C VAL A 39 5.10 -3.37 -0.01
N THR A 40 4.17 -3.99 -0.72
CA THR A 40 4.37 -4.48 -2.08
C THR A 40 3.57 -3.60 -3.03
N VAL A 41 4.25 -3.02 -4.00
CA VAL A 41 3.64 -2.20 -5.04
C VAL A 41 3.63 -3.01 -6.34
N TYR A 42 2.47 -3.11 -6.97
CA TYR A 42 2.29 -3.72 -8.27
C TYR A 42 2.05 -2.65 -9.33
N LEU A 43 2.63 -2.86 -10.51
CA LEU A 43 2.20 -2.17 -11.72
C LEU A 43 1.19 -3.05 -12.44
N ARG A 44 0.06 -2.44 -12.79
CA ARG A 44 -1.07 -3.09 -13.44
C ARG A 44 -1.28 -2.42 -14.81
N ASN A 45 -1.65 -3.19 -15.83
CA ASN A 45 -2.02 -2.61 -17.12
C ASN A 45 -3.10 -1.52 -16.93
N ALA A 46 -3.09 -0.48 -17.76
CA ALA A 46 -4.13 0.57 -17.72
C ALA A 46 -5.46 0.16 -18.39
N VAL A 47 -5.53 -1.06 -18.95
CA VAL A 47 -6.71 -1.60 -19.62
C VAL A 47 -7.14 -2.91 -18.98
N SER A 48 -8.47 -3.09 -18.84
CA SER A 48 -9.07 -4.31 -18.32
C SER A 48 -8.57 -5.54 -19.10
N PRO A 49 -8.19 -6.65 -18.43
CA PRO A 49 -8.44 -6.98 -17.02
C PRO A 49 -7.37 -6.48 -16.02
N PHE A 50 -6.59 -5.46 -16.38
CA PHE A 50 -5.58 -4.84 -15.51
C PHE A 50 -4.57 -5.87 -14.97
N GLU A 51 -4.03 -6.69 -15.87
CA GLU A 51 -3.03 -7.71 -15.51
C GLU A 51 -1.82 -7.13 -14.79
N LYS A 52 -1.24 -7.91 -13.86
CA LYS A 52 0.01 -7.56 -13.18
C LYS A 52 1.16 -7.59 -14.19
N VAL A 53 1.86 -6.47 -14.31
CA VAL A 53 3.03 -6.31 -15.18
C VAL A 53 4.31 -6.55 -14.40
N ASP A 54 4.40 -5.96 -13.21
CA ASP A 54 5.58 -6.04 -12.38
C ASP A 54 5.25 -5.77 -10.91
N SER A 55 6.22 -6.01 -10.04
CA SER A 55 6.10 -5.77 -8.61
C SER A 55 7.42 -5.32 -7.99
N SER A 56 7.34 -4.51 -6.95
CA SER A 56 8.47 -4.07 -6.15
C SER A 56 8.08 -4.07 -4.69
N ARG A 57 8.99 -4.51 -3.81
CA ARG A 57 8.72 -4.64 -2.36
C ARG A 57 9.77 -3.87 -1.58
N LYS A 58 9.34 -2.92 -0.75
CA LYS A 58 10.25 -2.03 0.01
C LYS A 58 9.54 -1.46 1.24
N GLU A 59 10.34 -1.01 2.20
CA GLU A 59 9.86 -0.29 3.37
C GLU A 59 9.25 1.06 2.98
N LEU A 60 8.09 1.36 3.58
CA LEU A 60 7.44 2.65 3.54
C LEU A 60 7.73 3.37 4.86
N TYR A 61 8.31 4.56 4.79
CA TYR A 61 8.72 5.33 5.98
C TYR A 61 7.64 6.27 6.51
N GLY A 62 6.57 6.46 5.76
CA GLY A 62 5.39 7.23 6.17
C GLY A 62 5.20 8.51 5.38
N PRO A 63 4.27 9.37 5.84
CA PRO A 63 3.93 10.58 5.10
C PRO A 63 5.11 11.54 5.02
N GLY A 64 5.19 12.28 3.91
CA GLY A 64 6.28 13.23 3.67
C GLY A 64 7.62 12.61 3.26
N THR A 65 7.78 11.28 3.34
CA THR A 65 8.99 10.57 2.92
C THR A 65 8.69 9.66 1.72
N GLY A 66 8.96 10.16 0.51
CA GLY A 66 8.78 9.37 -0.70
C GLY A 66 9.81 8.26 -0.83
N GLN A 67 9.39 7.11 -1.35
CA GLN A 67 10.22 5.91 -1.48
C GLN A 67 10.29 5.44 -2.94
N ASP A 68 11.50 5.13 -3.41
CA ASP A 68 11.69 4.57 -4.76
C ASP A 68 11.38 3.07 -4.80
N PHE A 69 10.46 2.68 -5.68
CA PHE A 69 10.15 1.31 -6.07
C PHE A 69 10.65 1.05 -7.47
N SER A 70 11.52 0.05 -7.63
CA SER A 70 12.14 -0.29 -8.92
C SER A 70 11.42 -1.44 -9.61
N PHE A 71 11.16 -1.28 -10.91
CA PHE A 71 10.45 -2.23 -11.77
C PHE A 71 11.28 -2.53 -13.02
N SER A 72 11.55 -3.81 -13.28
CA SER A 72 12.37 -4.27 -14.42
C SER A 72 11.56 -4.46 -15.70
N ASN A 73 10.25 -4.71 -15.60
CA ASN A 73 9.38 -5.00 -16.74
C ASN A 73 8.57 -3.77 -17.20
N ALA A 74 8.62 -2.68 -16.45
CA ALA A 74 7.97 -1.43 -16.81
C ALA A 74 8.66 -0.73 -18.00
N GLN A 75 7.87 -0.02 -18.81
CA GLN A 75 8.35 0.69 -20.00
C GLN A 75 8.01 2.19 -19.93
N ASN A 76 8.89 3.02 -20.48
CA ASN A 76 8.59 4.46 -20.63
C ASN A 76 7.45 4.66 -21.63
N GLY A 77 6.60 5.65 -21.38
CA GLY A 77 5.47 5.99 -22.27
C GLY A 77 4.28 5.02 -22.21
N ILE A 78 4.35 3.96 -21.40
CA ILE A 78 3.22 3.06 -21.14
C ILE A 78 2.56 3.46 -19.81
N PRO A 79 1.24 3.67 -19.77
CA PRO A 79 0.51 3.94 -18.54
C PRO A 79 0.25 2.66 -17.72
N TYR A 80 0.43 2.76 -16.41
CA TYR A 80 0.18 1.66 -15.46
C TYR A 80 -0.62 2.15 -14.26
N TYR A 81 -1.64 1.41 -13.83
CA TYR A 81 -2.21 1.60 -12.51
C TYR A 81 -1.21 1.12 -11.45
N VAL A 82 -1.17 1.82 -10.31
CA VAL A 82 -0.35 1.45 -9.15
C VAL A 82 -1.27 0.81 -8.12
N GLU A 83 -1.01 -0.44 -7.74
CA GLU A 83 -1.69 -1.13 -6.65
C GLU A 83 -0.71 -1.26 -5.48
N VAL A 84 -1.10 -0.81 -4.30
CA VAL A 84 -0.33 -0.92 -3.06
C VAL A 84 -0.97 -1.97 -2.15
N LYS A 85 -0.17 -2.94 -1.69
CA LYS A 85 -0.56 -3.95 -0.71
C LYS A 85 0.33 -3.92 0.52
N HIS A 86 -0.30 -4.06 1.68
CA HIS A 86 0.36 -4.22 2.97
C HIS A 86 -0.26 -5.41 3.71
N ARG A 87 0.41 -5.92 4.75
CA ARG A 87 0.00 -7.16 5.45
C ARG A 87 -1.33 -7.06 6.18
N ASN A 88 -1.76 -5.85 6.54
CA ASN A 88 -2.98 -5.62 7.32
C ASN A 88 -3.68 -4.30 6.95
N ALA A 89 -3.42 -3.80 5.74
CA ALA A 89 -4.14 -2.68 5.16
C ALA A 89 -4.93 -3.15 3.93
N LEU A 90 -6.04 -2.46 3.69
CA LEU A 90 -6.81 -2.58 2.48
C LEU A 90 -5.92 -2.25 1.29
N GLU A 91 -5.99 -3.05 0.23
CA GLU A 91 -5.29 -2.69 -1.00
C GLU A 91 -5.86 -1.40 -1.60
N THR A 92 -4.97 -0.52 -2.06
CA THR A 92 -5.33 0.78 -2.63
C THR A 92 -4.76 0.89 -4.04
N TRP A 93 -5.58 1.40 -4.96
CA TRP A 93 -5.24 1.61 -6.36
C TRP A 93 -5.08 3.09 -6.67
N SER A 94 -4.18 3.44 -7.59
CA SER A 94 -4.07 4.82 -8.07
C SER A 94 -5.34 5.24 -8.81
N ALA A 95 -5.76 6.49 -8.61
CA ALA A 95 -6.92 7.04 -9.31
C ALA A 95 -6.71 7.09 -10.82
N ASP A 96 -5.51 7.50 -11.23
CA ASP A 96 -5.09 7.54 -12.61
C ASP A 96 -3.84 6.65 -12.83
N PRO A 97 -3.62 6.13 -14.05
CA PRO A 97 -2.38 5.45 -14.39
C PRO A 97 -1.17 6.39 -14.35
N VAL A 98 -0.04 5.92 -13.82
CA VAL A 98 1.25 6.58 -13.89
C VAL A 98 1.98 6.17 -15.18
N THR A 99 2.73 7.10 -15.77
CA THR A 99 3.55 6.83 -16.96
C THR A 99 5.00 7.18 -16.67
N PHE A 100 5.92 6.26 -16.95
CA PHE A 100 7.35 6.51 -16.77
C PHE A 100 7.90 7.37 -17.89
N VAL A 101 8.68 8.40 -17.53
CA VAL A 101 9.40 9.29 -18.44
C VAL A 101 10.84 9.36 -17.98
N SER A 102 11.77 9.06 -18.88
CA SER A 102 13.21 8.98 -18.55
C SER A 102 13.48 8.11 -17.33
N ASP A 103 12.80 6.95 -17.27
CA ASP A 103 12.92 5.93 -16.23
C ASP A 103 12.34 6.31 -14.87
N ALA A 104 11.59 7.41 -14.76
CA ALA A 104 11.00 7.89 -13.52
C ALA A 104 9.48 8.14 -13.65
N ALA A 105 8.75 7.87 -12.58
CA ALA A 105 7.36 8.29 -12.37
C ALA A 105 7.18 8.62 -10.87
N SER A 106 6.09 9.31 -10.52
CA SER A 106 5.75 9.56 -9.12
C SER A 106 4.26 9.50 -8.85
N ILE A 107 3.90 9.21 -7.60
CA ILE A 107 2.53 9.23 -7.09
C ILE A 107 2.54 9.61 -5.61
N ALA A 108 1.52 10.37 -5.17
CA ALA A 108 1.50 10.98 -3.85
C ALA A 108 0.25 10.63 -3.03
N PHE A 109 -0.02 9.34 -2.82
CA PHE A 109 -1.16 8.83 -2.04
C PHE A 109 -1.35 9.58 -0.71
N SER A 110 -0.28 9.79 0.07
CA SER A 110 -0.43 10.40 1.40
C SER A 110 -0.73 11.91 1.42
N VAL A 111 -0.82 12.58 0.27
CA VAL A 111 -1.00 14.04 0.18
C VAL A 111 -2.47 14.42 0.03
N ASP A 112 -3.21 13.69 -0.80
CA ASP A 112 -4.62 13.92 -1.06
C ASP A 112 -5.30 12.62 -1.52
N LYS A 113 -6.50 12.34 -1.01
CA LYS A 113 -7.29 11.18 -1.40
C LYS A 113 -7.57 11.08 -2.90
N ILE A 114 -7.48 12.19 -3.66
CA ILE A 114 -7.67 12.16 -5.12
C ILE A 114 -6.66 11.26 -5.85
N TYR A 115 -5.54 10.92 -5.21
CA TYR A 115 -4.55 10.01 -5.80
C TYR A 115 -4.94 8.54 -5.66
N ALA A 116 -5.91 8.21 -4.81
CA ALA A 116 -6.50 6.89 -4.68
C ALA A 116 -7.81 6.78 -5.48
N PHE A 117 -7.97 5.65 -6.17
CA PHE A 117 -9.17 5.39 -6.96
C PHE A 117 -10.42 5.43 -6.08
N GLY A 118 -11.43 6.19 -6.50
CA GLY A 118 -12.64 6.41 -5.70
C GLY A 118 -12.44 7.20 -4.41
N ASN A 119 -11.30 7.88 -4.23
CA ASN A 119 -10.91 8.53 -2.98
C ASN A 119 -10.82 7.54 -1.79
N ASN A 120 -10.36 6.31 -2.04
CA ASN A 120 -10.41 5.20 -1.07
C ASN A 120 -9.28 5.24 -0.04
N GLU A 121 -9.17 6.35 0.68
CA GLU A 121 -8.19 6.60 1.75
C GLU A 121 -8.80 7.43 2.88
N LEU A 122 -8.21 7.30 4.07
CA LEU A 122 -8.62 8.05 5.24
C LEU A 122 -7.71 9.25 5.47
N GLN A 123 -8.26 10.42 5.73
CA GLN A 123 -7.49 11.52 6.30
C GLN A 123 -7.25 11.24 7.79
N VAL A 124 -6.00 10.93 8.16
CA VAL A 124 -5.59 10.61 9.54
C VAL A 124 -4.99 11.81 10.27
N ASP A 125 -4.60 12.84 9.53
CA ASP A 125 -4.10 14.08 10.09
C ASP A 125 -4.39 15.29 9.19
N ASN A 126 -4.39 16.47 9.79
CA ASN A 126 -4.49 17.75 9.11
C ASN A 126 -3.60 18.85 9.73
N ASP A 127 -2.83 18.55 10.77
CA ASP A 127 -1.93 19.49 11.44
C ASP A 127 -0.59 18.79 11.76
N PRO A 128 0.55 19.24 11.20
CA PRO A 128 0.77 20.48 10.44
C PRO A 128 0.34 20.44 8.96
N TYR A 129 -0.01 19.28 8.43
CA TYR A 129 -0.44 19.11 7.04
C TYR A 129 -1.36 17.91 6.91
N ASN A 130 -2.08 17.83 5.77
CA ASN A 130 -2.92 16.70 5.48
C ASN A 130 -2.07 15.42 5.35
N VAL A 131 -2.51 14.36 6.03
CA VAL A 131 -2.00 13.01 5.86
C VAL A 131 -3.16 12.11 5.49
N PHE A 132 -3.09 11.54 4.30
CA PHE A 132 -3.99 10.48 3.86
C PHE A 132 -3.29 9.13 3.99
N ALA A 133 -4.02 8.13 4.46
CA ALA A 133 -3.46 6.81 4.73
C ALA A 133 -4.36 5.71 4.19
N PHE A 134 -3.72 4.61 3.79
CA PHE A 134 -4.40 3.36 3.45
C PHE A 134 -5.11 2.83 4.71
N TYR A 135 -6.36 2.43 4.54
CA TYR A 135 -7.17 1.89 5.63
C TYR A 135 -6.55 0.61 6.21
N SER A 136 -6.42 0.54 7.53
CA SER A 136 -5.96 -0.67 8.23
C SER A 136 -7.14 -1.54 8.66
N GLY A 137 -6.98 -2.86 8.63
CA GLY A 137 -7.97 -3.80 9.15
C GLY A 137 -8.43 -4.88 8.18
N ASP A 138 -7.98 -4.91 6.93
CA ASP A 138 -8.22 -6.03 6.02
C ASP A 138 -7.18 -7.14 6.31
N ILE A 139 -7.52 -8.04 7.24
CA ILE A 139 -6.61 -9.08 7.75
C ILE A 139 -6.61 -10.29 6.81
N ASN A 140 -7.78 -10.66 6.31
CA ASN A 140 -7.94 -11.82 5.45
C ASN A 140 -7.59 -11.51 3.97
N GLN A 141 -7.38 -10.23 3.62
CA GLN A 141 -7.03 -9.73 2.29
C GLN A 141 -8.09 -10.07 1.23
N ASP A 142 -9.37 -10.08 1.62
CA ASP A 142 -10.51 -10.34 0.72
C ASP A 142 -11.06 -9.08 0.04
N GLY A 143 -10.52 -7.92 0.42
CA GLY A 143 -10.89 -6.61 -0.13
C GLY A 143 -12.07 -5.95 0.57
N PHE A 144 -12.50 -6.46 1.72
CA PHE A 144 -13.45 -5.83 2.61
C PHE A 144 -12.80 -5.70 3.98
N ILE A 145 -13.02 -4.58 4.67
CA ILE A 145 -12.79 -4.54 6.12
C ILE A 145 -14.14 -4.82 6.74
N ASP A 146 -14.31 -5.99 7.32
CA ASP A 146 -15.61 -6.42 7.85
C ASP A 146 -15.53 -7.14 9.20
N LEU A 147 -16.65 -7.70 9.63
CA LEU A 147 -16.74 -8.37 10.92
C LEU A 147 -15.79 -9.59 11.01
N THR A 148 -15.45 -10.23 9.89
CA THR A 148 -14.53 -11.37 9.88
C THR A 148 -13.11 -10.96 10.22
N ASP A 149 -12.66 -9.78 9.81
CA ASP A 149 -11.38 -9.21 10.23
C ASP A 149 -11.39 -8.79 11.69
N VAL A 150 -12.46 -8.09 12.10
CA VAL A 150 -12.63 -7.64 13.49
C VAL A 150 -12.61 -8.83 14.45
N ILE A 151 -13.25 -9.95 14.09
CA ILE A 151 -13.23 -11.18 14.90
C ILE A 151 -11.80 -11.75 15.00
N GLN A 152 -11.02 -11.75 13.92
CA GLN A 152 -9.64 -12.23 13.95
C GLN A 152 -8.78 -11.39 14.90
N ILE A 153 -8.88 -10.06 14.81
CA ILE A 153 -8.14 -9.14 15.68
C ILE A 153 -8.62 -9.29 17.14
N ASN A 154 -9.93 -9.37 17.37
CA ASN A 154 -10.49 -9.55 18.71
C ASN A 154 -10.04 -10.87 19.36
N ASN A 155 -9.97 -11.97 18.61
CA ASN A 155 -9.47 -13.24 19.13
C ASN A 155 -7.98 -13.14 19.52
N ALA A 156 -7.17 -12.47 18.71
CA ALA A 156 -5.77 -12.20 19.01
C ALA A 156 -5.60 -11.27 20.24
N ALA A 157 -6.46 -10.25 20.39
CA ALA A 157 -6.48 -9.38 21.56
C ALA A 157 -6.86 -10.12 22.85
N ASN A 158 -7.87 -10.99 22.80
CA ASN A 158 -8.30 -11.79 23.96
C ASN A 158 -7.24 -12.81 24.43
N THR A 159 -6.29 -13.15 23.57
CA THR A 159 -5.16 -14.01 23.90
C THR A 159 -3.88 -13.22 24.19
N PHE A 160 -3.95 -11.89 24.19
CA PHE A 160 -2.80 -10.98 24.34
C PHE A 160 -1.66 -11.36 23.38
N THR A 161 -2.00 -11.61 22.12
CA THR A 161 -1.01 -11.91 21.09
C THR A 161 0.00 -10.77 20.98
N THR A 162 1.28 -11.10 20.90
CA THR A 162 2.37 -10.13 20.80
C THR A 162 3.30 -10.42 19.61
N GLY A 163 4.11 -9.42 19.26
CA GLY A 163 5.09 -9.47 18.19
C GLY A 163 4.56 -9.00 16.83
N TYR A 164 5.36 -9.23 15.79
CA TYR A 164 5.02 -8.84 14.41
C TYR A 164 3.98 -9.80 13.81
N VAL A 165 2.71 -9.57 14.13
CA VAL A 165 1.56 -10.33 13.61
C VAL A 165 0.64 -9.45 12.77
N VAL A 166 -0.12 -10.04 11.86
CA VAL A 166 -1.02 -9.27 10.97
C VAL A 166 -2.13 -8.55 11.72
N THR A 167 -2.58 -9.11 12.85
CA THR A 167 -3.62 -8.53 13.70
C THR A 167 -3.15 -7.33 14.54
N ASP A 168 -1.85 -7.05 14.61
CA ASP A 168 -1.31 -5.83 15.23
C ASP A 168 -1.30 -4.72 14.18
N LEU A 169 -2.37 -3.92 14.18
CA LEU A 169 -2.57 -2.82 13.24
C LEU A 169 -1.71 -1.61 13.62
N THR A 170 -1.50 -1.40 14.93
CA THR A 170 -0.75 -0.25 15.44
C THR A 170 0.77 -0.42 15.33
N GLY A 171 1.25 -1.66 15.18
CA GLY A 171 2.68 -1.99 15.08
C GLY A 171 3.41 -1.85 16.42
N ASN A 172 2.68 -1.81 17.54
CA ASN A 172 3.25 -1.66 18.87
C ASN A 172 3.70 -3.00 19.49
N ASN A 173 3.59 -4.10 18.75
CA ASN A 173 3.86 -5.50 19.12
C ASN A 173 2.90 -6.11 20.15
N ILE A 174 1.72 -5.51 20.36
CA ILE A 174 0.68 -6.03 21.25
C ILE A 174 -0.66 -5.85 20.55
N VAL A 175 -1.37 -6.95 20.32
CA VAL A 175 -2.74 -6.87 19.82
C VAL A 175 -3.66 -6.56 20.99
N ASP A 176 -4.35 -5.42 20.93
CA ASP A 176 -5.26 -4.97 21.99
C ASP A 176 -6.54 -4.30 21.45
N LEU A 177 -7.28 -3.65 22.35
CA LEU A 177 -8.55 -3.00 22.00
C LEU A 177 -8.38 -1.87 20.97
N THR A 178 -7.21 -1.26 20.87
CA THR A 178 -6.95 -0.20 19.89
C THR A 178 -6.93 -0.73 18.46
N ASP A 179 -6.35 -1.90 18.23
CA ASP A 179 -6.39 -2.59 16.93
C ASP A 179 -7.83 -3.00 16.58
N VAL A 180 -8.56 -3.57 17.55
CA VAL A 180 -9.97 -3.99 17.37
C VAL A 180 -10.84 -2.80 17.00
N LEU A 181 -10.72 -1.68 17.72
CA LEU A 181 -11.53 -0.49 17.49
C LEU A 181 -11.24 0.14 16.12
N MET A 182 -9.98 0.10 15.67
CA MET A 182 -9.59 0.61 14.36
C MET A 182 -10.26 -0.16 13.22
N ALA A 183 -10.15 -1.49 13.21
CA ALA A 183 -10.83 -2.33 12.22
C ALA A 183 -12.35 -2.20 12.33
N TYR A 184 -12.90 -2.14 13.55
CA TYR A 184 -14.34 -1.99 13.77
C TYR A 184 -14.90 -0.69 13.20
N ASN A 185 -14.19 0.43 13.35
CA ASN A 185 -14.59 1.72 12.81
C ASN A 185 -14.61 1.70 11.27
N ASN A 186 -13.60 1.10 10.66
CA ASN A 186 -13.53 0.96 9.20
C ASN A 186 -14.60 -0.02 8.68
N ALA A 187 -14.85 -1.12 9.39
CA ALA A 187 -15.93 -2.07 9.07
C ALA A 187 -17.32 -1.42 9.17
N SER A 188 -17.54 -0.61 10.21
CA SER A 188 -18.79 0.14 10.40
C SER A 188 -19.01 1.20 9.30
N ALA A 189 -17.93 1.65 8.66
CA ALA A 189 -17.96 2.56 7.51
C ALA A 189 -18.08 1.83 6.16
N PHE A 190 -18.22 0.50 6.15
CA PHE A 190 -18.29 -0.34 4.94
C PHE A 190 -17.09 -0.14 4.00
N VAL A 191 -15.90 0.05 4.58
CA VAL A 191 -14.67 0.22 3.82
C VAL A 191 -14.37 -1.05 3.03
N SER A 192 -14.17 -0.91 1.72
CA SER A 192 -13.86 -1.99 0.79
C SER A 192 -13.01 -1.46 -0.36
N VAL A 193 -12.35 -2.37 -1.08
CA VAL A 193 -11.49 -2.01 -2.20
C VAL A 193 -12.33 -1.37 -3.31
N ILE A 194 -11.82 -0.27 -3.84
CA ILE A 194 -12.31 0.31 -5.08
C ILE A 194 -11.20 0.20 -6.13
N ARG A 195 -11.51 -0.42 -7.27
CA ARG A 195 -10.57 -0.65 -8.38
C ARG A 195 -11.06 0.08 -9.66
N PRO A 196 -10.14 0.38 -10.60
CA PRO A 196 -10.47 0.89 -11.93
C PRO A 196 -11.45 0.04 -12.75
#